data_AF-A0A961MH18-F1
#
_entry.id   AF-A0A961MH18-F1
#
_cell.length_a   1.000
_cell.length_b   1.000
_cell.length_c   1.000
_cell.angle_alpha   90.00
_cell.angle_beta   90.00
_cell.angle_gamma   90.00
#
_symmetry.space_group_name_H-M   'P 1'
#
loop_
_entity.id
_entity.type
_entity.pdbx_description
1 polymer ?
#
loop_
_entity_poly.entity_id
_entity_poly.type
_entity_poly.pdbx_seq_one_letter_code
_entity_poly.pdbx_strand_id
1 'polypeptide(L)'
;YTVTQDDVNTGNASENVAFGLKNSIDAMNISGLELAYDDSTTDGTLTFTNNGTQDLSVSAQYKNADAGDLSLLATIDVTDAGTLGAQLTNIETMIQTATQAAADFGSVESRIEAQADFISSLSDSMKAGIGALVDADMEEASARLQALQTQQQLGIQALSIANQQPQSILSLFR
;
A
#
# COMPACT_ATOMS: atom_id res chain seq x y z
N TYR A 1 14.78 18.43 -9.39
CA TYR A 1 13.84 18.96 -8.38
C TYR A 1 12.49 19.02 -9.04
N THR A 2 11.49 18.31 -8.52
CA THR A 2 10.13 18.41 -9.04
C THR A 2 9.48 19.58 -8.33
N VAL A 3 9.09 20.61 -9.08
CA VAL A 3 8.39 21.77 -8.53
C VAL A 3 7.04 21.29 -7.99
N THR A 4 6.78 21.57 -6.72
CA THR A 4 5.57 21.15 -6.01
C THR A 4 4.52 22.27 -5.99
N GLN A 5 3.28 21.94 -5.65
CA GLN A 5 2.21 22.93 -5.48
C GLN A 5 2.56 23.99 -4.42
N ASP A 6 3.29 23.59 -3.37
CA ASP A 6 3.76 24.51 -2.33
C ASP A 6 4.78 25.51 -2.89
N ASP A 7 5.66 25.08 -3.79
CA ASP A 7 6.62 25.97 -4.46
C ASP A 7 5.94 27.01 -5.35
N VAL A 8 4.84 26.66 -6.00
CA VAL A 8 4.06 27.57 -6.85
C VAL A 8 3.31 28.60 -6.00
N ASN A 9 2.85 28.21 -4.81
CA ASN A 9 2.08 29.07 -3.90
C ASN A 9 2.93 30.07 -3.10
N THR A 10 4.27 29.96 -3.14
CA THR A 10 5.20 30.83 -2.38
C THR A 10 5.41 32.23 -2.99
N GLY A 11 4.87 32.51 -4.18
CA GLY A 11 5.04 33.78 -4.88
C GLY A 11 6.22 33.81 -5.86
N ASN A 12 7.11 32.83 -5.80
CA ASN A 12 8.29 32.70 -6.66
C ASN A 12 8.13 31.53 -7.66
N ALA A 13 6.90 31.27 -8.12
CA ALA A 13 6.59 30.13 -8.99
C ALA A 13 7.46 30.10 -10.26
N SER A 14 7.65 31.24 -10.91
CA SER A 14 8.46 31.37 -12.13
C SER A 14 9.93 31.04 -11.87
N GLU A 15 10.50 31.52 -10.77
CA GLU A 15 11.87 31.18 -10.34
C GLU A 15 12.02 29.69 -10.05
N ASN A 16 11.09 29.12 -9.28
CA ASN A 16 11.12 27.70 -8.90
C ASN A 16 11.03 26.78 -10.12
N VAL A 17 10.18 27.12 -11.09
CA VAL A 17 10.09 26.39 -12.37
C VAL A 17 11.36 26.55 -13.20
N ALA A 18 11.90 27.76 -13.31
CA ALA A 18 13.12 28.01 -14.07
C ALA A 18 14.35 27.29 -13.48
N PHE A 19 14.51 27.30 -12.14
CA PHE A 19 15.57 26.54 -11.47
C PHE A 19 15.37 25.03 -11.60
N GLY A 20 14.13 24.55 -11.45
CA GLY A 20 13.80 23.14 -11.66
C GLY A 20 14.17 22.66 -13.06
N LEU A 21 13.82 23.45 -14.08
CA LEU A 21 14.14 23.18 -15.48
C LEU A 21 15.65 23.24 -15.72
N LYS A 22 16.32 24.31 -15.27
CA LYS A 22 17.78 24.47 -15.35
C LYS A 22 18.51 23.25 -14.79
N ASN A 23 18.20 22.87 -13.55
CA ASN A 23 18.84 21.75 -12.87
C ASN A 23 18.61 20.42 -13.60
N SER A 24 17.43 20.23 -14.18
CA SER A 24 17.10 19.01 -14.90
C SER A 24 17.88 18.91 -16.22
N ILE A 25 18.10 20.03 -16.90
CA ILE A 25 18.85 20.06 -18.16
C ILE A 25 20.36 20.04 -17.91
N ASP A 26 20.87 20.74 -16.89
CA ASP A 26 22.28 20.66 -16.49
C ASP A 26 22.68 19.22 -16.10
N ALA A 27 21.77 18.48 -15.45
CA ALA A 27 21.99 17.08 -15.09
C ALA A 27 22.16 16.15 -16.32
N MET A 28 21.68 16.56 -17.50
CA MET A 28 21.88 15.81 -18.74
C MET A 28 23.32 15.93 -19.28
N ASN A 29 24.16 16.81 -18.70
CA ASN A 29 25.57 16.99 -19.06
C ASN A 29 25.80 17.19 -20.57
N ILE A 30 24.98 18.01 -21.21
CA ILE A 30 25.11 18.30 -22.64
C ILE A 30 26.33 19.20 -22.86
N SER A 31 27.37 18.64 -23.48
CA SER A 31 28.62 19.36 -23.74
C SER A 31 28.38 20.57 -24.65
N GLY A 32 28.86 21.75 -24.21
CA GLY A 32 28.70 23.01 -24.94
C GLY A 32 27.39 23.74 -24.71
N LEU A 33 26.46 23.21 -23.91
CA LEU A 33 25.26 23.93 -23.47
C LEU A 33 25.49 24.55 -22.09
N GLU A 34 25.28 25.86 -21.99
CA GLU A 34 25.28 26.59 -20.73
C GLU A 34 23.90 27.19 -20.47
N LEU A 35 23.33 26.90 -19.30
CA LEU A 35 22.08 27.49 -18.85
C LEU A 35 22.35 28.55 -17.78
N ALA A 36 21.71 29.71 -17.91
CA ALA A 36 21.74 30.78 -16.92
C ALA A 36 20.32 31.27 -16.62
N TYR A 37 20.01 31.42 -15.34
CA TYR A 37 18.76 32.06 -14.90
C TYR A 37 19.06 33.47 -14.40
N ASP A 38 18.37 34.46 -14.94
CA ASP A 38 18.50 35.87 -14.58
C ASP A 38 17.17 36.40 -14.05
N ASP A 39 17.18 36.73 -12.75
CA ASP A 39 16.03 37.25 -12.00
C ASP A 39 16.08 38.79 -11.85
N SER A 40 16.97 39.47 -12.57
CA SER A 40 17.07 40.93 -12.54
C SER A 40 15.95 41.64 -13.32
N THR A 41 15.13 40.88 -14.06
CA THR A 41 13.98 41.36 -14.83
C THR A 41 12.67 40.90 -14.19
N THR A 42 11.61 41.70 -14.32
CA THR A 42 10.29 41.43 -13.69
C THR A 42 9.68 40.07 -14.04
N ASP A 43 10.10 39.47 -15.16
CA ASP A 43 9.57 38.19 -15.65
C ASP A 43 10.55 37.00 -15.53
N GLY A 44 11.79 37.20 -15.03
CA GLY A 44 12.79 36.14 -14.84
C GLY A 44 13.15 35.34 -16.10
N THR A 45 14.36 35.49 -16.65
CA THR A 45 14.73 34.86 -17.94
C THR A 45 15.62 33.64 -17.74
N LEU A 46 15.22 32.48 -18.29
CA LEU A 46 16.10 31.31 -18.45
C LEU A 46 16.72 31.32 -19.86
N THR A 47 18.04 31.53 -19.93
CA THR A 47 18.80 31.62 -21.19
C THR A 47 19.54 30.32 -21.47
N PHE A 48 19.47 29.87 -22.72
CA PHE A 48 20.20 28.73 -23.25
C PHE A 48 21.31 29.23 -24.16
N THR A 49 22.56 29.00 -23.80
CA THR A 49 23.72 29.42 -24.60
C THR A 49 24.41 28.20 -25.18
N ASN A 50 24.56 28.16 -26.50
CA ASN A 50 25.37 27.15 -27.17
C ASN A 50 26.80 27.70 -27.36
N ASN A 51 27.71 27.23 -26.52
CA ASN A 51 29.15 27.52 -26.58
C ASN A 51 29.92 26.49 -27.45
N GLY A 52 29.22 25.55 -28.08
CA GLY A 52 29.80 24.54 -28.98
C GLY A 52 29.89 25.02 -30.43
N THR A 53 30.52 24.20 -31.27
CA THR A 53 30.66 24.44 -32.72
C THR A 53 29.58 23.76 -33.57
N GLN A 54 28.66 23.02 -32.93
CA GLN A 54 27.59 22.26 -33.56
C GLN A 54 26.25 22.93 -33.26
N ASP A 55 25.30 22.89 -34.19
CA ASP A 55 23.93 23.32 -33.92
C ASP A 55 23.30 22.43 -32.83
N LEU A 56 22.71 23.07 -31.81
CA LEU A 56 22.08 22.39 -30.68
C LEU A 56 20.58 22.69 -30.68
N SER A 57 19.77 21.63 -30.72
CA SER A 57 18.31 21.72 -30.55
C SER A 57 17.93 21.27 -29.16
N VAL A 58 17.23 22.13 -28.40
CA VAL A 58 16.70 21.83 -27.07
C VAL A 58 15.18 21.78 -27.18
N SER A 59 14.59 20.62 -26.88
CA SER A 59 13.14 20.46 -26.74
C SER A 59 12.79 20.16 -25.29
N ALA A 60 11.78 20.85 -24.77
CA ALA A 60 11.20 20.59 -23.46
C ALA A 60 9.78 20.03 -23.64
N GLN A 61 9.47 18.95 -22.92
CA GLN A 61 8.11 18.43 -22.78
C GLN A 61 7.74 18.55 -21.30
N TYR A 62 6.60 19.16 -21.01
CA TYR A 62 6.07 19.25 -19.65
C TYR A 62 4.76 18.46 -19.57
N LYS A 63 4.55 17.77 -18.45
CA LYS A 63 3.26 17.16 -18.12
C LYS A 63 2.59 18.05 -17.08
N ASN A 64 1.48 18.68 -17.42
CA ASN A 64 0.70 19.47 -16.47
C ASN A 64 0.20 18.56 -15.35
N ALA A 65 0.56 18.85 -14.10
CA ALA A 65 0.19 18.03 -12.95
C ALA A 65 -1.33 17.96 -12.71
N ASP A 66 -2.07 19.02 -13.07
CA ASP A 66 -3.53 19.12 -12.90
C ASP A 66 -4.33 18.63 -14.10
N ALA A 67 -3.68 18.43 -15.24
CA ALA A 67 -4.33 17.93 -16.43
C ALA A 67 -4.20 16.41 -16.37
N GLY A 68 -5.25 15.71 -15.92
CA GLY A 68 -5.25 14.23 -15.89
C GLY A 68 -4.76 13.63 -17.21
N ASP A 69 -4.26 12.40 -17.20
CA ASP A 69 -3.53 11.83 -18.34
C ASP A 69 -4.35 11.69 -19.65
N LEU A 70 -5.67 11.96 -19.59
CA LEU A 70 -6.58 12.04 -20.73
C LEU A 70 -7.02 13.49 -21.07
N SER A 71 -6.36 14.51 -20.53
CA SER A 71 -6.78 15.91 -20.72
C SER A 71 -6.71 16.37 -22.18
N LEU A 72 -5.87 15.73 -23.00
CA LEU A 72 -5.78 15.97 -24.44
C LEU A 72 -7.10 15.69 -25.16
N LEU A 73 -8.01 14.89 -24.59
CA LEU A 73 -9.34 14.60 -25.13
C LEU A 73 -10.17 15.88 -25.32
N ALA A 74 -9.99 16.89 -24.47
CA ALA A 74 -10.67 18.17 -24.56
C ALA A 74 -10.19 19.04 -25.74
N THR A 75 -9.05 18.68 -26.34
CA THR A 75 -8.37 19.44 -27.40
C THR A 75 -8.36 18.71 -28.75
N ILE A 76 -9.00 17.54 -28.84
CA ILE A 76 -9.16 16.84 -30.12
C ILE A 76 -10.10 17.65 -31.02
N ASP A 77 -9.62 18.00 -32.20
CA ASP A 77 -10.33 18.72 -33.25
C ASP A 77 -10.06 18.13 -34.65
N VAL A 78 -10.96 17.27 -35.12
CA VAL A 78 -10.81 16.59 -36.41
C VAL A 78 -11.24 17.45 -37.61
N THR A 79 -11.48 18.76 -37.43
CA THR A 79 -11.96 19.64 -38.50
C THR A 79 -10.86 20.15 -39.42
N ASP A 80 -9.61 20.22 -38.96
CA ASP A 80 -8.45 20.59 -39.76
C ASP A 80 -7.67 19.35 -40.24
N ALA A 81 -7.59 19.17 -41.56
CA ALA A 81 -6.86 18.08 -42.19
C ALA A 81 -5.35 18.13 -41.91
N GLY A 82 -4.79 19.31 -41.63
CA GLY A 82 -3.38 19.49 -41.29
C GLY A 82 -3.00 18.94 -39.91
N THR A 83 -3.95 18.88 -38.98
CA THR A 83 -3.72 18.45 -37.59
C THR A 83 -4.13 17.00 -37.32
N LEU A 84 -4.80 16.34 -38.26
CA LEU A 84 -5.34 14.98 -38.09
C LEU A 84 -4.28 13.96 -37.65
N GLY A 85 -3.07 14.04 -38.21
CA GLY A 85 -1.97 13.13 -37.87
C GLY A 85 -1.52 13.29 -36.41
N ALA A 86 -1.34 14.53 -35.96
CA ALA A 86 -0.99 14.82 -34.56
C ALA A 86 -2.08 14.37 -33.59
N GLN A 87 -3.35 14.52 -33.98
CA GLN A 87 -4.46 14.07 -33.14
C GLN A 87 -4.58 12.56 -33.05
N LEU A 88 -4.30 11.85 -34.14
CA LEU A 88 -4.21 10.39 -34.09
C LEU A 88 -3.14 9.94 -33.09
N THR A 89 -1.95 10.56 -33.12
CA THR A 89 -0.89 10.28 -32.14
C THR A 89 -1.35 10.57 -30.71
N ASN A 90 -2.04 11.69 -30.47
CA ASN A 90 -2.58 12.01 -29.14
C ASN A 90 -3.58 10.94 -28.66
N ILE A 91 -4.47 10.46 -29.54
CA ILE A 91 -5.41 9.38 -29.22
C ILE A 91 -4.65 8.09 -28.90
N GLU A 92 -3.64 7.71 -29.67
CA GLU A 92 -2.82 6.52 -29.41
C GLU A 92 -2.12 6.60 -28.05
N THR A 93 -1.55 7.75 -27.70
CA THR A 93 -0.94 7.96 -26.37
C THR A 93 -1.98 7.83 -25.25
N MET A 94 -3.18 8.37 -25.43
CA MET A 94 -4.25 8.24 -24.43
C MET A 94 -4.75 6.80 -24.29
N ILE A 95 -4.83 6.04 -25.38
CA ILE A 95 -5.17 4.61 -25.34
C ILE A 95 -4.10 3.82 -24.56
N GLN A 96 -2.83 4.09 -24.82
CA GLN A 96 -1.73 3.46 -24.08
C GLN A 96 -1.81 3.78 -22.59
N THR A 97 -2.09 5.04 -22.24
CA THR A 97 -2.25 5.47 -20.86
C THR A 97 -3.43 4.76 -20.18
N ALA A 98 -4.60 4.73 -20.82
CA ALA A 98 -5.77 4.03 -20.28
C ALA A 98 -5.51 2.53 -20.10
N THR A 99 -4.78 1.92 -21.04
CA THR A 99 -4.40 0.50 -20.97
C THR A 99 -3.44 0.24 -19.81
N GLN A 100 -2.47 1.12 -19.58
CA GLN A 100 -1.55 1.02 -18.44
C GLN A 100 -2.31 1.16 -17.12
N ALA A 101 -3.19 2.16 -17.00
CA ALA A 101 -4.01 2.33 -15.81
C ALA A 101 -4.89 1.10 -15.55
N ALA A 102 -5.50 0.51 -16.59
CA ALA A 102 -6.28 -0.72 -16.47
C ALA A 102 -5.42 -1.91 -16.01
N ALA A 103 -4.19 -2.04 -16.52
CA ALA A 103 -3.25 -3.08 -16.09
C ALA A 103 -2.85 -2.90 -14.62
N ASP A 104 -2.61 -1.66 -14.19
CA ASP A 104 -2.29 -1.35 -12.80
C ASP A 104 -3.46 -1.70 -11.88
N PHE A 105 -4.70 -1.33 -12.26
CA PHE A 105 -5.90 -1.73 -11.52
C PHE A 105 -6.07 -3.25 -11.45
N GLY A 106 -5.88 -3.96 -12.56
CA GLY A 106 -5.93 -5.42 -12.58
C GLY A 106 -4.89 -6.05 -11.66
N SER A 107 -3.68 -5.50 -11.59
CA SER A 107 -2.64 -5.97 -10.67
C SER A 107 -3.01 -5.75 -9.20
N VAL A 108 -3.66 -4.61 -8.89
CA VAL A 108 -4.14 -4.29 -7.55
C VAL A 108 -5.30 -5.20 -7.17
N GLU A 109 -6.24 -5.45 -8.09
CA GLU A 109 -7.34 -6.38 -7.91
C GLU A 109 -6.83 -7.78 -7.56
N SER A 110 -5.91 -8.34 -8.36
CA SER A 110 -5.31 -9.66 -8.05
C SER A 110 -4.60 -9.70 -6.69
N ARG A 111 -3.97 -8.60 -6.27
CA ARG A 111 -3.35 -8.50 -4.93
C ARG A 111 -4.41 -8.49 -3.83
N ILE A 112 -5.52 -7.78 -4.02
CA ILE A 112 -6.63 -7.72 -3.08
C ILE A 112 -7.28 -9.10 -2.95
N GLU A 113 -7.51 -9.81 -4.06
CA GLU A 113 -8.05 -11.17 -4.06
C GLU A 113 -7.15 -12.13 -3.29
N ALA A 114 -5.85 -12.16 -3.59
CA ALA A 114 -4.90 -13.00 -2.88
C ALA A 114 -4.84 -12.69 -1.37
N GLN A 115 -4.99 -11.41 -1.00
CA GLN A 115 -5.04 -10.99 0.40
C GLN A 115 -6.34 -11.40 1.08
N ALA A 116 -7.47 -11.35 0.39
CA ALA A 116 -8.75 -11.83 0.91
C ALA A 116 -8.70 -13.34 1.18
N ASP A 117 -8.15 -14.13 0.25
CA ASP A 117 -7.98 -15.58 0.41
C ASP A 117 -7.06 -15.94 1.59
N PHE A 118 -5.95 -15.20 1.73
CA PHE A 118 -5.05 -15.34 2.86
C PHE A 118 -5.76 -15.07 4.19
N ILE A 119 -6.53 -13.98 4.28
CA ILE A 119 -7.28 -13.62 5.49
C ILE A 119 -8.34 -14.68 5.79
N SER A 120 -9.03 -15.21 4.78
CA SER A 120 -10.01 -16.29 4.98
C SER A 120 -9.34 -17.53 5.55
N SER A 121 -8.24 -17.97 4.95
CA SER A 121 -7.47 -19.13 5.41
C SER A 121 -6.90 -18.96 6.82
N LEU A 122 -6.42 -17.75 7.13
CA LEU A 122 -5.97 -17.39 8.47
C LEU A 122 -7.11 -17.45 9.49
N SER A 123 -8.27 -16.88 9.16
CA SER A 123 -9.46 -16.92 10.01
C SER A 123 -9.88 -18.37 10.30
N ASP A 124 -9.89 -19.23 9.28
CA ASP A 124 -10.28 -20.64 9.45
C ASP A 124 -9.26 -21.41 10.29
N SER A 125 -7.96 -21.16 10.08
CA SER A 125 -6.89 -21.74 10.92
C SER A 125 -6.98 -21.25 12.37
N MET A 126 -7.29 -19.97 12.59
CA MET A 126 -7.49 -19.43 13.94
C MET A 126 -8.74 -20.02 14.61
N LYS A 127 -9.85 -20.19 13.89
CA LYS A 127 -11.05 -20.86 14.42
C LYS A 127 -10.75 -22.30 14.82
N ALA A 128 -10.04 -23.04 13.98
CA ALA A 128 -9.63 -24.41 14.30
C ALA A 128 -8.67 -24.45 15.51
N GLY A 129 -7.69 -23.54 15.56
CA GLY A 129 -6.75 -23.43 16.67
C GLY A 129 -7.42 -23.06 17.99
N ILE A 130 -8.33 -22.08 17.97
CA ILE A 130 -9.12 -21.69 19.15
C ILE A 130 -10.05 -22.83 19.57
N GLY A 131 -10.71 -23.50 18.62
CA GLY A 131 -11.57 -24.65 18.89
C GLY A 131 -10.79 -25.77 19.60
N ALA A 132 -9.59 -26.09 19.13
CA ALA A 132 -8.73 -27.10 19.76
C ALA A 132 -8.31 -26.72 21.18
N LEU A 133 -8.02 -25.43 21.45
CA LEU A 133 -7.71 -24.95 22.79
C LEU A 133 -8.93 -25.04 23.73
N VAL A 134 -10.11 -24.66 23.24
CA VAL A 134 -11.36 -24.75 24.01
C VAL A 134 -11.74 -26.20 24.31
N ASP A 135 -11.59 -27.10 23.33
CA ASP A 135 -11.85 -28.53 23.53
C ASP A 135 -10.88 -29.13 24.54
N ALA A 136 -9.58 -28.78 24.47
CA ALA A 136 -8.58 -29.22 25.43
C ALA A 136 -8.87 -28.73 26.86
N ASP A 137 -9.28 -27.47 27.02
CA ASP A 137 -9.69 -26.92 28.32
C ASP A 137 -10.89 -27.66 28.91
N MET A 138 -11.86 -28.05 28.07
CA MET A 138 -13.03 -28.84 28.49
C MET A 138 -12.67 -30.28 28.88
N GLU A 139 -11.72 -30.91 28.20
CA GLU A 139 -11.19 -32.23 28.59
C GLU A 139 -10.48 -32.16 29.94
N GLU A 140 -9.63 -31.16 30.18
CA GLU A 140 -8.94 -30.97 31.47
C GLU A 140 -9.95 -30.71 32.60
N ALA A 141 -10.96 -29.86 32.36
CA ALA A 141 -12.02 -29.59 33.31
C ALA A 141 -12.83 -30.86 33.63
N SER A 142 -13.14 -31.68 32.62
CA SER A 142 -13.88 -32.94 32.79
C SER A 142 -13.06 -33.97 33.58
N ALA A 143 -11.76 -34.10 33.28
CA ALA A 143 -10.84 -34.96 34.02
C ALA A 143 -10.71 -34.52 35.49
N ARG A 144 -10.62 -33.21 35.75
CA ARG A 144 -10.64 -32.66 37.13
C ARG A 144 -11.94 -32.98 37.85
N LEU A 145 -13.09 -32.80 37.19
CA LEU A 145 -14.40 -33.10 37.77
C LEU A 145 -14.52 -34.59 38.14
N GLN A 146 -14.07 -35.47 37.25
CA GLN A 146 -14.09 -36.91 37.49
C GLN A 146 -13.13 -37.32 38.61
N ALA A 147 -11.94 -36.73 38.68
CA ALA A 147 -11.03 -36.91 39.80
C ALA A 147 -11.66 -36.47 41.14
N LEU A 148 -12.35 -35.32 41.15
CA LEU A 148 -13.04 -34.80 42.32
C LEU A 148 -14.20 -35.71 42.76
N GLN A 149 -14.98 -36.25 41.82
CA GLN A 149 -16.03 -37.22 42.10
C GLN A 149 -15.48 -38.50 42.71
N THR A 150 -14.37 -39.02 42.15
CA THR A 150 -13.69 -40.21 42.70
C THR A 150 -13.18 -39.94 44.12
N GLN A 151 -12.58 -38.77 44.37
CA GLN A 151 -12.16 -38.35 45.72
C GLN A 151 -13.34 -38.28 46.70
N GLN A 152 -14.48 -37.74 46.28
CA GLN A 152 -15.68 -37.69 47.12
C GLN A 152 -16.23 -39.10 47.44
N GLN A 153 -16.28 -39.99 46.46
CA GLN A 153 -16.71 -41.38 46.67
C GLN A 153 -15.77 -42.12 47.62
N LEU A 154 -14.45 -41.95 47.47
CA LEU A 154 -13.45 -42.45 48.41
C LEU A 154 -13.60 -41.80 49.79
N GLY A 155 -13.93 -40.52 49.87
CA GLY A 155 -14.19 -39.80 51.11
C GLY A 155 -15.40 -40.36 51.86
N ILE A 156 -16.51 -40.61 51.16
CA ILE A 156 -17.72 -41.23 51.74
C ILE A 156 -17.42 -42.65 52.20
N GLN A 157 -16.69 -43.44 51.40
CA GLN A 157 -16.35 -44.81 51.75
C GLN A 157 -15.36 -44.87 52.92
N ALA A 158 -14.38 -43.96 52.98
CA ALA A 158 -13.52 -43.78 54.13
C ALA A 158 -14.34 -43.39 55.38
N LEU A 159 -15.34 -42.52 55.24
CA LEU A 159 -16.25 -42.17 56.34
C LEU A 159 -17.12 -43.35 56.79
N SER A 160 -17.60 -44.19 55.86
CA SER A 160 -18.41 -45.37 56.21
C SER A 160 -17.55 -46.42 56.92
N ILE A 161 -16.31 -46.64 56.47
CA ILE A 161 -15.33 -47.51 57.14
C ILE A 161 -15.01 -46.95 58.53
N ALA A 162 -14.74 -45.64 58.65
CA ALA A 162 -14.45 -45.00 59.93
C ALA A 162 -15.63 -45.06 60.92
N ASN A 163 -16.88 -45.07 60.46
CA ASN A 163 -18.05 -45.26 61.31
C ASN A 163 -18.34 -46.73 61.66
N GLN A 164 -17.93 -47.68 60.81
CA GLN A 164 -18.08 -49.12 61.07
C GLN A 164 -16.97 -49.68 61.97
N GLN A 165 -15.75 -49.16 61.88
CA GLN A 165 -14.59 -49.62 62.65
C GLN A 165 -14.79 -49.63 64.19
N PRO A 166 -15.42 -48.61 64.81
CA PRO A 166 -15.71 -48.60 66.25
C PRO A 166 -16.71 -49.69 66.67
N GLN A 167 -17.66 -50.05 65.82
CA GLN A 167 -18.66 -51.08 66.11
C GLN A 167 -18.05 -52.50 66.11
N SER A 168 -17.10 -52.77 65.21
CA SER A 168 -16.35 -54.03 65.20
C SER A 168 -15.42 -54.19 66.41
N ILE A 169 -14.89 -53.07 66.94
CA ILE A 169 -14.11 -53.10 68.18
C ILE A 169 -15.03 -53.38 69.39
N LEU A 170 -16.23 -52.81 69.44
CA LEU A 170 -17.19 -53.08 70.52
C LEU A 170 -17.71 -54.53 70.55
N SER A 171 -17.76 -55.24 69.41
CA SER A 171 -18.13 -56.66 69.40
C SER A 171 -17.04 -57.59 69.95
N LEU A 172 -15.78 -57.13 70.02
CA LEU A 172 -14.66 -57.89 70.59
C LEU A 172 -14.56 -57.75 72.12
N PHE A 173 -15.30 -56.80 72.71
CA PHE A 173 -15.41 -56.61 74.16
C PHE A 173 -16.74 -57.18 74.72
N ARG A 174 -17.40 -58.08 73.98
CA ARG A 174 -18.58 -58.83 74.42
C ARG A 174 -18.30 -60.32 74.52
#